data_AF-A0A8D0HA52-F1
#
_entry.id   AF-A0A8D0HA52-F1
#
_cell.length_a   1.000
_cell.length_b   1.000
_cell.length_c   1.000
_cell.angle_alpha   90.00
_cell.angle_beta   90.00
_cell.angle_gamma   90.00
#
_symmetry.space_group_name_H-M   'P 1'
#
loop_
_entity.id
_entity.type
_entity.pdbx_description
1 polymer ?
#
loop_
_entity_poly.entity_id
_entity_poly.type
_entity_poly.pdbx_seq_one_letter_code
_entity_poly.pdbx_strand_id
1 'polypeptide(L)'
;MAGRELLEPPSSLEKPKAGKFNKIEILQQMFERLPVADQNFFNHGPYALAFNGSLCGVIANSFFRRILNISQAAFASTLPMAVIPFITTFVAYQGLVNQPLLSGDLNCATCAMVRAGLVGSIAGCAYPAVLALPLNIGLATRYSKTPLPGKETAVRFWITVSRPLFKKISFIAVLQAVLGIYLGSRQHEIYVKMLQLPGLSHDPEELKE
;
A
#
# COMPACT_ATOMS: atom_id res chain seq x y z
N MET A 1 -26.10 56.30 -23.54
CA MET A 1 -25.33 56.07 -22.30
C MET A 1 -25.15 54.57 -22.16
N ALA A 2 -23.93 54.11 -22.42
CA ALA A 2 -23.59 52.72 -22.74
C ALA A 2 -23.60 51.81 -21.50
N GLY A 3 -24.03 50.57 -21.72
CA GLY A 3 -24.11 49.51 -20.72
C GLY A 3 -22.74 49.05 -20.23
N ARG A 4 -22.72 48.57 -18.98
CA ARG A 4 -21.57 47.98 -18.31
C ARG A 4 -21.23 46.62 -18.94
N GLU A 5 -20.06 46.52 -19.55
CA GLU A 5 -19.39 45.24 -19.75
C GLU A 5 -18.73 44.82 -18.43
N LEU A 6 -19.27 43.75 -17.83
CA LEU A 6 -18.61 43.00 -16.77
C LEU A 6 -17.46 42.23 -17.40
N LEU A 7 -16.24 42.71 -17.18
CA LEU A 7 -15.02 42.00 -17.51
C LEU A 7 -14.89 40.78 -16.56
N GLU A 8 -15.32 39.61 -17.00
CA GLU A 8 -14.96 38.32 -16.38
C GLU A 8 -13.43 38.11 -16.47
N PRO A 9 -12.71 37.85 -15.37
CA PRO A 9 -11.31 37.46 -15.44
C PRO A 9 -11.16 35.98 -15.83
N PRO A 10 -10.29 35.62 -16.80
CA PRO A 10 -10.17 34.25 -17.29
C PRO A 10 -9.23 33.37 -16.42
N SER A 11 -9.71 32.17 -16.09
CA SER A 11 -9.00 30.87 -16.22
C SER A 11 -7.54 30.74 -15.76
N SER A 12 -7.22 31.06 -14.51
CA SER A 12 -5.92 30.69 -13.89
C SER A 12 -5.91 29.33 -13.18
N LEU A 13 -7.07 28.74 -12.89
CA LEU A 13 -7.20 27.43 -12.22
C LEU A 13 -7.26 26.22 -13.17
N GLU A 14 -7.45 26.43 -14.46
CA GLU A 14 -7.55 25.35 -15.46
C GLU A 14 -6.19 24.93 -16.03
N LYS A 15 -5.27 25.88 -16.19
CA LYS A 15 -3.90 25.65 -16.71
C LYS A 15 -3.07 24.63 -15.92
N PRO A 16 -3.00 24.69 -14.57
CA PRO A 16 -2.19 23.71 -13.81
C PRO A 16 -2.76 22.28 -13.88
N LYS A 17 -4.06 22.14 -14.17
CA LYS A 17 -4.72 20.83 -14.28
C LYS A 17 -4.47 20.19 -15.65
N ALA A 18 -4.48 21.00 -16.72
CA ALA A 18 -4.17 20.56 -18.07
C ALA A 18 -2.69 20.13 -18.22
N GLY A 19 -1.73 20.92 -17.71
CA GLY A 19 -0.30 20.57 -17.78
C GLY A 19 0.05 19.30 -16.98
N LYS A 20 -0.56 19.11 -15.81
CA LYS A 20 -0.37 17.87 -15.02
C LYS A 20 -0.93 16.64 -15.73
N PHE A 21 -2.04 16.78 -16.44
CA PHE A 21 -2.64 15.69 -17.22
C PHE A 21 -1.74 15.28 -18.39
N ASN A 22 -1.24 16.24 -19.17
CA ASN A 22 -0.31 16.00 -20.27
C ASN A 22 0.96 15.30 -19.78
N LYS A 23 1.54 15.74 -18.65
CA LYS A 23 2.72 15.11 -18.06
C LYS A 23 2.49 13.64 -17.68
N ILE A 24 1.34 13.31 -17.08
CA ILE A 24 1.01 11.92 -16.71
C ILE A 24 0.89 11.06 -17.98
N GLU A 25 0.23 11.57 -19.01
CA GLU A 25 0.06 10.86 -20.29
C GLU A 25 1.40 10.61 -20.99
N ILE A 26 2.28 11.61 -21.02
CA ILE A 26 3.64 11.48 -21.56
C ILE A 26 4.43 10.41 -20.79
N LEU A 27 4.41 10.44 -19.46
CA LEU A 27 5.11 9.46 -18.63
C LEU A 27 4.54 8.04 -18.80
N GLN A 28 3.23 7.91 -19.02
CA GLN A 28 2.61 6.62 -19.34
C GLN A 28 3.06 6.09 -20.71
N GLN A 29 3.10 6.94 -21.74
CA GLN A 29 3.63 6.54 -23.05
C GLN A 29 5.10 6.11 -22.98
N MET A 30 5.90 6.79 -22.17
CA MET A 30 7.30 6.38 -21.93
C MET A 30 7.37 5.03 -21.21
N PHE A 31 6.47 4.76 -20.26
CA PHE A 31 6.40 3.46 -19.58
C PHE A 31 6.07 2.31 -20.55
N GLU A 32 5.16 2.53 -21.50
CA GLU A 32 4.84 1.52 -22.52
C GLU A 32 6.01 1.19 -23.46
N ARG A 33 6.94 2.13 -23.63
CA ARG A 33 8.17 1.94 -24.43
C ARG A 33 9.28 1.21 -23.69
N LEU A 34 9.15 0.96 -22.38
CA LEU A 34 10.18 0.25 -21.63
C LEU A 34 10.32 -1.21 -22.05
N PRO A 35 11.48 -1.84 -21.80
CA PRO A 35 11.62 -3.28 -21.93
C PRO A 35 10.54 -4.04 -21.13
N VAL A 36 10.00 -5.11 -21.72
CA VAL A 36 8.94 -5.94 -21.10
C VAL A 36 9.33 -6.43 -19.70
N ALA A 37 10.61 -6.72 -19.47
CA ALA A 37 11.11 -7.14 -18.16
C ALA A 37 10.90 -6.07 -17.07
N ASP A 38 11.14 -4.81 -17.39
CA ASP A 38 11.01 -3.69 -16.44
C ASP A 38 9.52 -3.37 -16.20
N GLN A 39 8.69 -3.39 -17.25
CA GLN A 39 7.24 -3.28 -17.12
C GLN A 39 6.66 -4.39 -16.24
N ASN A 40 7.12 -5.63 -16.48
CA ASN A 40 6.67 -6.80 -15.74
C ASN A 40 7.04 -6.69 -14.26
N PHE A 41 8.26 -6.24 -13.95
CA PHE A 41 8.68 -6.00 -12.57
C PHE A 41 7.82 -4.93 -11.89
N PHE A 42 7.55 -3.81 -12.58
CA PHE A 42 6.75 -2.72 -12.04
C PHE A 42 5.30 -3.14 -11.71
N ASN A 43 4.70 -3.93 -12.61
CA ASN A 43 3.32 -4.42 -12.48
C ASN A 43 3.19 -5.60 -11.51
N HIS A 44 4.16 -6.52 -11.49
CA HIS A 44 4.09 -7.74 -10.68
C HIS A 44 4.73 -7.60 -9.30
N GLY A 45 5.65 -6.65 -9.11
CA GLY A 45 6.31 -6.38 -7.82
C GLY A 45 5.33 -6.23 -6.64
N PRO A 46 4.26 -5.43 -6.77
CA PRO A 46 3.26 -5.26 -5.70
C PRO A 46 2.57 -6.57 -5.26
N TYR A 47 2.44 -7.56 -6.16
CA TYR A 47 1.81 -8.84 -5.83
C TYR A 47 2.61 -9.63 -4.80
N ALA A 48 3.95 -9.58 -4.86
CA ALA A 48 4.79 -10.25 -3.86
C ALA A 48 4.58 -9.66 -2.46
N LEU A 49 4.48 -8.33 -2.37
CA LEU A 49 4.20 -7.63 -1.13
C LEU A 49 2.80 -7.96 -0.59
N ALA A 50 1.80 -7.97 -1.47
CA ALA A 50 0.41 -8.29 -1.14
C ALA A 50 0.23 -9.75 -0.70
N PHE A 51 0.92 -10.68 -1.35
CA PHE A 51 0.93 -12.09 -0.98
C PHE A 51 1.51 -12.29 0.44
N ASN A 52 2.63 -11.65 0.74
CA ASN A 52 3.19 -11.66 2.09
C ASN A 52 2.23 -11.02 3.12
N GLY A 53 1.48 -9.97 2.73
CA GLY A 53 0.44 -9.38 3.56
C GLY A 53 -0.73 -10.31 3.88
N SER A 54 -1.17 -11.09 2.89
CA SER A 54 -2.14 -12.17 3.07
C SER A 54 -1.65 -13.21 4.09
N LEU A 55 -0.40 -13.69 3.93
CA LEU A 55 0.20 -14.64 4.86
C LEU A 55 0.28 -14.07 6.28
N CYS A 56 0.67 -12.80 6.43
CA CYS A 56 0.69 -12.13 7.73
C CYS A 56 -0.70 -12.13 8.39
N GLY A 57 -1.75 -11.79 7.64
CA GLY A 57 -3.13 -11.83 8.14
C GLY A 57 -3.59 -13.23 8.57
N VAL A 58 -3.29 -14.25 7.77
CA VAL A 58 -3.60 -15.65 8.08
C VAL A 58 -2.83 -16.17 9.30
N ILE A 59 -1.55 -15.83 9.43
CA ILE A 59 -0.72 -16.20 10.58
C ILE A 59 -1.25 -15.54 11.85
N ALA A 60 -1.56 -14.23 11.80
CA ALA A 60 -2.13 -13.50 12.92
C ALA A 60 -3.47 -14.09 13.36
N ASN A 61 -4.36 -14.40 12.41
CA ASN A 61 -5.64 -15.04 12.70
C ASN A 61 -5.44 -16.42 13.35
N SER A 62 -4.56 -17.25 12.78
CA SER A 62 -4.27 -18.59 13.31
C SER A 62 -3.73 -18.55 14.73
N PHE A 63 -2.90 -17.55 15.04
CA PHE A 63 -2.34 -17.36 16.37
C PHE A 63 -3.42 -17.06 17.42
N PHE A 64 -4.28 -16.07 17.16
CA PHE A 64 -5.36 -15.73 18.09
C PHE A 64 -6.35 -16.87 18.29
N ARG A 65 -6.69 -17.57 17.20
CA ARG A 65 -7.59 -18.72 17.27
C ARG A 65 -7.07 -19.86 18.13
N ARG A 66 -5.76 -20.14 18.06
CA ARG A 66 -5.12 -21.15 18.91
C ARG A 66 -5.16 -20.76 20.38
N ILE A 67 -4.91 -19.48 20.70
CA ILE A 67 -4.93 -19.00 22.09
C ILE A 67 -6.34 -18.98 22.68
N LEU A 68 -7.34 -18.60 21.87
CA LEU A 68 -8.74 -18.49 22.30
C LEU A 68 -9.51 -19.81 22.17
N ASN A 69 -8.84 -20.87 21.71
CA ASN A 69 -9.38 -22.22 21.49
C ASN A 69 -10.62 -22.23 20.57
N ILE A 70 -10.54 -21.50 19.45
CA ILE A 70 -11.64 -21.33 18.48
C ILE A 70 -11.44 -22.27 17.28
N SER A 71 -12.08 -23.44 17.32
CA SER A 71 -12.08 -24.39 16.19
C SER A 71 -13.16 -24.07 15.13
N GLN A 72 -14.28 -23.50 15.55
CA GLN A 72 -15.40 -23.12 14.68
C GLN A 72 -15.04 -21.93 13.78
N ALA A 73 -15.71 -21.78 12.64
CA ALA A 73 -15.45 -20.71 11.67
C ALA A 73 -14.01 -20.66 11.12
N ALA A 74 -13.31 -21.81 11.13
CA ALA A 74 -12.35 -22.28 10.11
C ALA A 74 -12.02 -21.30 8.98
N PHE A 75 -12.81 -21.51 7.95
CA PHE A 75 -12.71 -20.87 6.67
C PHE A 75 -13.25 -19.44 6.68
N ALA A 76 -14.37 -19.22 7.36
CA ALA A 76 -15.07 -17.92 7.40
C ALA A 76 -14.24 -16.78 8.01
N SER A 77 -13.29 -17.07 8.90
CA SER A 77 -12.37 -16.06 9.43
C SER A 77 -11.04 -15.99 8.67
N THR A 78 -10.56 -17.12 8.13
CA THR A 78 -9.25 -17.19 7.46
C THR A 78 -9.30 -16.57 6.07
N LEU A 79 -10.40 -16.78 5.33
CA LEU A 79 -10.54 -16.26 3.97
C LEU A 79 -10.55 -14.72 3.92
N PRO A 80 -11.35 -14.00 4.74
CA PRO A 80 -11.26 -12.54 4.79
C PRO A 80 -9.89 -12.05 5.23
N MET A 81 -9.23 -12.76 6.16
CA MET A 81 -7.88 -12.43 6.62
C MET A 81 -6.78 -12.72 5.60
N ALA A 82 -7.07 -13.47 4.54
CA ALA A 82 -6.18 -13.62 3.39
C ALA A 82 -6.48 -12.53 2.34
N VAL A 83 -7.76 -12.43 1.94
CA VAL A 83 -8.20 -11.60 0.81
C VAL A 83 -8.12 -10.10 1.12
N ILE A 84 -8.60 -9.67 2.29
CA ILE A 84 -8.64 -8.24 2.63
C ILE A 84 -7.20 -7.69 2.74
N PRO A 85 -6.29 -8.27 3.53
CA PRO A 85 -4.89 -7.83 3.56
C PRO A 85 -4.20 -7.83 2.19
N PHE A 86 -4.48 -8.83 1.35
CA PHE A 86 -3.94 -8.88 -0.01
C PHE A 86 -4.36 -7.66 -0.83
N ILE A 87 -5.68 -7.44 -0.95
CA ILE A 87 -6.22 -6.34 -1.75
C ILE A 87 -5.79 -5.00 -1.17
N THR A 88 -5.88 -4.82 0.15
CA THR A 88 -5.47 -3.58 0.81
C THR A 88 -4.00 -3.26 0.55
N THR A 89 -3.11 -4.24 0.69
CA THR A 89 -1.67 -4.02 0.44
C THR A 89 -1.41 -3.69 -1.02
N PHE A 90 -2.03 -4.42 -1.95
CA PHE A 90 -1.89 -4.17 -3.38
C PHE A 90 -2.36 -2.77 -3.77
N VAL A 91 -3.58 -2.40 -3.38
CA VAL A 91 -4.16 -1.08 -3.68
C VAL A 91 -3.37 0.04 -3.01
N ALA A 92 -2.96 -0.13 -1.75
CA ALA A 92 -2.13 0.85 -1.05
C ALA A 92 -0.79 1.06 -1.77
N TYR A 93 -0.14 -0.01 -2.23
CA TYR A 93 1.12 0.10 -2.97
C TYR A 93 0.92 0.77 -4.33
N GLN A 94 -0.13 0.39 -5.06
CA GLN A 94 -0.48 1.01 -6.33
C GLN A 94 -0.69 2.53 -6.17
N GLY A 95 -1.48 2.95 -5.19
CA GLY A 95 -1.85 4.36 -5.00
C GLY A 95 -0.76 5.21 -4.34
N LEU A 96 0.05 4.66 -3.45
CA LEU A 96 1.02 5.43 -2.65
C LEU A 96 2.46 5.36 -3.18
N VAL A 97 2.75 4.40 -4.06
CA VAL A 97 4.08 4.21 -4.65
C VAL A 97 4.02 4.30 -6.18
N ASN A 98 3.26 3.42 -6.83
CA ASN A 98 3.31 3.31 -8.30
C ASN A 98 2.70 4.54 -9.00
N GLN A 99 1.51 4.97 -8.60
CA GLN A 99 0.87 6.16 -9.17
C GLN A 99 1.70 7.45 -9.00
N PRO A 100 2.23 7.82 -7.82
CA PRO A 100 3.03 9.03 -7.68
C PRO A 100 4.38 8.93 -8.39
N LEU A 101 4.93 7.73 -8.58
CA LEU A 101 6.13 7.51 -9.38
C LEU A 101 5.86 7.70 -10.88
N LEU A 102 4.77 7.13 -11.41
CA LEU A 102 4.34 7.32 -12.81
C LEU A 102 3.82 8.73 -13.10
N SER A 103 3.35 9.46 -12.08
CA SER A 103 2.92 10.87 -12.24
C SER A 103 4.09 11.86 -12.15
N GLY A 104 5.31 11.39 -11.86
CA GLY A 104 6.49 12.24 -11.66
C GLY A 104 6.38 13.15 -10.42
N ASP A 105 5.55 12.77 -9.44
CA ASP A 105 5.45 13.42 -8.12
C ASP A 105 6.52 12.86 -7.16
N LEU A 106 7.03 11.65 -7.45
CA LEU A 106 8.01 10.95 -6.62
C LEU A 106 9.38 10.82 -7.31
N ASN A 107 10.11 11.93 -7.41
CA ASN A 107 11.38 11.98 -8.16
C ASN A 107 12.64 11.65 -7.32
N CYS A 108 12.50 11.38 -6.02
CA CYS A 108 13.61 11.06 -5.12
C CYS A 108 13.68 9.57 -4.80
N ALA A 109 14.87 8.98 -4.99
CA ALA A 109 15.15 7.57 -4.68
C ALA A 109 14.78 7.22 -3.23
N THR A 110 15.22 8.03 -2.27
CA THR A 110 14.94 7.82 -0.85
C THR A 110 13.45 7.88 -0.54
N CYS A 111 12.69 8.76 -1.21
CA CYS A 111 11.25 8.86 -1.01
C CYS A 111 10.52 7.63 -1.51
N ALA A 112 10.90 7.10 -2.69
CA ALA A 112 10.36 5.85 -3.21
C ALA A 112 10.66 4.67 -2.28
N MET A 113 11.91 4.54 -1.83
CA MET A 113 12.33 3.50 -0.87
C MET A 113 11.56 3.57 0.44
N VAL A 114 11.51 4.76 1.06
CA VAL A 114 10.85 4.96 2.36
C VAL A 114 9.35 4.73 2.25
N ARG A 115 8.68 5.29 1.22
CA ARG A 115 7.24 5.06 1.01
C ARG A 115 6.94 3.59 0.79
N ALA A 116 7.69 2.90 -0.08
CA ALA A 116 7.47 1.49 -0.36
C ALA A 116 7.72 0.60 0.87
N GLY A 117 8.76 0.87 1.66
CA GLY A 117 9.02 0.18 2.93
C GLY A 117 7.93 0.43 3.98
N LEU A 118 7.43 1.66 4.10
CA LEU A 118 6.32 1.99 5.00
C LEU A 118 5.03 1.30 4.58
N VAL A 119 4.69 1.30 3.28
CA VAL A 119 3.50 0.60 2.79
C VAL A 119 3.61 -0.90 3.05
N GLY A 120 4.76 -1.52 2.76
CA GLY A 120 4.98 -2.95 3.03
C GLY A 120 4.84 -3.31 4.50
N SER A 121 5.47 -2.54 5.39
CA SER A 121 5.43 -2.80 6.84
C SER A 121 4.07 -2.50 7.47
N ILE A 122 3.42 -1.40 7.08
CA ILE A 122 2.13 -0.98 7.65
C ILE A 122 0.99 -1.77 7.02
N ALA A 123 0.76 -1.61 5.71
CA ALA A 123 -0.37 -2.25 5.03
C ALA A 123 -0.18 -3.77 4.92
N GLY A 124 1.07 -4.21 4.70
CA GLY A 124 1.40 -5.62 4.54
C GLY A 124 1.69 -6.39 5.83
N CYS A 125 1.73 -5.75 7.01
CA CYS A 125 2.02 -6.48 8.27
C CYS A 125 1.30 -5.94 9.50
N ALA A 126 1.52 -4.66 9.84
CA ALA A 126 0.94 -4.08 11.05
C ALA A 126 -0.59 -4.05 10.99
N TYR A 127 -1.15 -3.59 9.87
CA TYR A 127 -2.59 -3.51 9.67
C TYR A 127 -3.29 -4.89 9.78
N PRO A 128 -2.85 -5.95 9.07
CA PRO A 128 -3.46 -7.28 9.20
C PRO A 128 -3.35 -7.86 10.62
N ALA A 129 -2.24 -7.62 11.32
CA ALA A 129 -2.07 -8.09 12.70
C ALA A 129 -3.02 -7.38 13.68
N VAL A 130 -3.21 -6.07 13.52
CA VAL A 130 -4.18 -5.30 14.30
C VAL A 130 -5.62 -5.66 13.91
N LEU A 131 -5.90 -5.92 12.64
CA LEU A 131 -7.23 -6.31 12.16
C LEU A 131 -7.66 -7.69 12.69
N ALA A 132 -6.71 -8.59 12.92
CA ALA A 132 -7.01 -9.91 13.47
C ALA A 132 -7.56 -9.85 14.90
N LEU A 133 -7.21 -8.83 15.70
CA LEU A 133 -7.69 -8.64 17.07
C LEU A 133 -9.21 -8.51 17.18
N PRO A 134 -9.87 -7.47 16.62
CA PRO A 134 -11.30 -7.29 16.73
C PRO A 134 -12.09 -8.46 16.11
N LEU A 135 -11.58 -9.04 15.01
CA LEU A 135 -12.19 -10.22 14.40
C LEU A 135 -12.23 -11.40 15.38
N ASN A 136 -11.10 -11.69 16.04
CA ASN A 136 -11.00 -12.81 16.97
C ASN A 136 -11.70 -12.53 18.32
N ILE A 137 -11.78 -11.27 18.76
CA ILE A 137 -12.60 -10.87 19.90
C ILE A 137 -14.08 -11.21 19.63
N GLY A 138 -14.60 -10.82 18.46
CA GLY A 138 -15.99 -11.09 18.08
C GLY A 138 -16.29 -12.58 17.92
N LEU A 139 -15.33 -13.38 17.48
CA LEU A 139 -15.48 -14.85 17.43
C LEU A 139 -15.41 -15.47 18.82
N ALA A 140 -14.57 -14.94 19.71
CA ALA A 140 -14.43 -15.47 21.05
C ALA A 140 -15.69 -15.30 21.89
N THR A 141 -16.40 -14.18 21.74
CA THR A 141 -17.68 -13.95 22.46
C THR A 141 -18.78 -14.92 22.04
N ARG A 142 -18.71 -15.49 20.82
CA ARG A 142 -19.71 -16.43 20.29
C ARG A 142 -19.33 -17.89 20.45
N TYR A 143 -18.05 -18.22 20.30
CA TYR A 143 -17.58 -19.60 20.12
C TYR A 143 -16.47 -20.01 21.08
N SER A 144 -15.92 -19.12 21.90
CA SER A 144 -14.89 -19.52 22.84
C SER A 144 -15.50 -20.35 23.97
N LYS A 145 -14.83 -21.46 24.29
CA LYS A 145 -15.15 -22.30 25.45
C LYS A 145 -14.44 -21.80 26.72
N THR A 146 -13.54 -20.83 26.58
CA THR A 146 -12.73 -20.30 27.67
C THR A 146 -13.44 -19.08 28.29
N PRO A 147 -13.52 -18.96 29.63
CA PRO A 147 -14.10 -17.77 30.25
C PRO A 147 -13.30 -16.53 29.85
N LEU A 148 -13.98 -15.56 29.24
CA LEU A 148 -13.41 -14.28 28.85
C LEU A 148 -13.28 -13.36 30.09
N PRO A 149 -12.27 -12.47 30.12
CA PRO A 149 -12.09 -11.54 31.24
C PRO A 149 -13.26 -10.56 31.36
N GLY A 150 -13.57 -10.14 32.59
CA GLY A 150 -14.50 -9.05 32.86
C GLY A 150 -14.03 -7.71 32.25
N LYS A 151 -14.96 -6.78 32.04
CA LYS A 151 -14.72 -5.48 31.38
C LYS A 151 -13.52 -4.72 31.95
N GLU A 152 -13.33 -4.80 33.27
CA GLU A 152 -12.26 -4.11 34.00
C GLU A 152 -10.85 -4.63 33.68
N THR A 153 -10.71 -5.91 33.32
CA THR A 153 -9.41 -6.54 33.02
C THR A 153 -9.23 -6.87 31.54
N ALA A 154 -10.26 -6.66 30.71
CA ALA A 154 -10.27 -7.04 29.29
C ALA A 154 -9.09 -6.46 28.51
N VAL A 155 -8.80 -5.16 28.66
CA VAL A 155 -7.70 -4.49 27.93
C VAL A 155 -6.35 -5.13 28.26
N ARG A 156 -6.06 -5.35 29.55
CA ARG A 156 -4.81 -5.96 29.99
C ARG A 156 -4.66 -7.38 29.46
N PHE A 157 -5.74 -8.15 29.44
CA PHE A 157 -5.76 -9.50 28.87
C PHE A 157 -5.41 -9.47 27.38
N TRP A 158 -6.06 -8.63 26.57
CA TRP A 158 -5.81 -8.55 25.13
C TRP A 158 -4.39 -8.06 24.79
N ILE A 159 -3.84 -7.12 25.57
CA ILE A 159 -2.42 -6.71 25.44
C ILE A 159 -1.50 -7.90 25.73
N THR A 160 -1.78 -8.66 26.79
CA THR A 160 -0.95 -9.80 27.20
C THR A 160 -0.98 -10.93 26.16
N VAL A 161 -2.17 -11.25 25.63
CA VAL A 161 -2.36 -12.24 24.57
C VAL A 161 -1.68 -11.82 23.26
N SER A 162 -1.68 -10.52 22.93
CA SER A 162 -1.14 -10.04 21.66
C SER A 162 0.37 -9.79 21.67
N ARG A 163 0.98 -9.54 22.84
CA ARG A 163 2.44 -9.34 22.98
C ARG A 163 3.30 -10.38 22.22
N PRO A 164 3.11 -11.70 22.41
CA PRO A 164 3.88 -12.70 21.69
C PRO A 164 3.66 -12.66 20.16
N LEU A 165 2.45 -12.31 19.70
CA LEU A 165 2.17 -12.11 18.28
C LEU A 165 2.98 -10.93 17.74
N PHE A 166 2.88 -9.76 18.39
CA PHE A 166 3.57 -8.55 17.92
C PHE A 166 5.09 -8.71 17.88
N LYS A 167 5.68 -9.49 18.79
CA LYS A 167 7.10 -9.85 18.70
C LYS A 167 7.43 -10.64 17.43
N LYS A 168 6.59 -11.63 17.06
CA LYS A 168 6.79 -12.43 15.84
C LYS A 168 6.52 -11.63 14.58
N ILE A 169 5.43 -10.86 14.56
CA ILE A 169 5.05 -10.00 13.43
C ILE A 169 6.08 -8.89 13.23
N SER A 170 6.72 -8.37 14.28
CA SER A 170 7.77 -7.36 14.15
C SER A 170 8.92 -7.83 13.25
N PHE A 171 9.32 -9.11 13.33
CA PHE A 171 10.32 -9.66 12.43
C PHE A 171 9.83 -9.71 10.98
N ILE A 172 8.59 -10.16 10.75
CA ILE A 172 7.97 -10.20 9.42
C ILE A 172 7.80 -8.77 8.85
N ALA A 173 7.48 -7.79 9.70
CA ALA A 173 7.32 -6.40 9.32
C ALA A 173 8.66 -5.78 8.87
N VAL A 174 9.77 -6.14 9.50
CA VAL A 174 11.12 -5.74 9.05
C VAL A 174 11.43 -6.35 7.68
N LEU A 175 11.15 -7.64 7.48
CA LEU A 175 11.34 -8.27 6.17
C LEU A 175 10.47 -7.62 5.09
N GLN A 176 9.21 -7.29 5.40
CA GLN A 176 8.32 -6.54 4.50
C GLN A 176 8.84 -5.13 4.21
N ALA A 177 9.42 -4.45 5.20
CA ALA A 177 10.03 -3.15 4.98
C ALA A 177 11.22 -3.25 4.03
N VAL A 178 12.10 -4.24 4.21
CA VAL A 178 13.25 -4.48 3.31
C VAL A 178 12.79 -4.83 1.90
N LEU A 179 11.78 -5.70 1.76
CA LEU A 179 11.21 -6.04 0.46
C LEU A 179 10.57 -4.82 -0.22
N GLY A 180 9.83 -4.00 0.54
CA GLY A 180 9.27 -2.75 0.05
C GLY A 180 10.35 -1.77 -0.39
N ILE A 181 11.40 -1.58 0.42
CA ILE A 181 12.56 -0.73 0.06
C ILE A 181 13.22 -1.23 -1.23
N TYR A 182 13.45 -2.54 -1.35
CA TYR A 182 14.02 -3.14 -2.55
C TYR A 182 13.14 -2.88 -3.79
N LEU A 183 11.84 -3.15 -3.70
CA LEU A 183 10.89 -2.88 -4.78
C LEU A 183 10.90 -1.39 -5.16
N GLY A 184 10.80 -0.49 -4.18
CA GLY A 184 10.82 0.95 -4.40
C GLY A 184 12.12 1.45 -5.04
N SER A 185 13.27 0.90 -4.64
CA SER A 185 14.58 1.23 -5.24
C SER A 185 14.63 0.83 -6.72
N ARG A 186 14.23 -0.40 -7.04
CA ARG A 186 14.21 -0.93 -8.40
C ARG A 186 13.21 -0.21 -9.28
N GLN A 187 12.03 0.11 -8.75
CA GLN A 187 11.04 0.89 -9.49
C GLN A 187 11.52 2.31 -9.76
N HIS A 188 12.26 2.92 -8.83
CA HIS A 188 12.88 4.23 -9.07
C HIS A 188 13.99 4.16 -10.12
N GLU A 189 14.84 3.12 -10.11
CA GLU A 189 15.83 2.92 -11.18
C GLU A 189 15.16 2.77 -12.56
N ILE A 190 14.07 2.01 -12.64
CA ILE A 190 13.25 1.85 -13.84
C ILE A 190 12.67 3.21 -14.27
N TYR A 191 12.17 4.00 -13.32
CA TYR A 191 11.69 5.36 -13.59
C TYR A 191 12.79 6.28 -14.14
N VAL A 192 14.00 6.24 -13.59
CA VAL A 192 15.13 7.03 -14.10
C VAL A 192 15.53 6.59 -15.51
N LYS A 193 15.56 5.29 -15.79
CA LYS A 193 15.78 4.77 -17.16
C LYS A 193 14.71 5.25 -18.13
N MET A 194 13.46 5.30 -17.68
CA MET A 194 12.32 5.79 -18.46
C MET A 194 12.53 7.25 -18.87
N LEU A 195 12.98 8.11 -17.94
CA LEU A 195 13.30 9.51 -18.24
C LEU A 195 14.48 9.69 -19.20
N GLN A 196 15.37 8.69 -19.29
CA GLN A 196 16.53 8.71 -20.18
C GLN A 196 16.24 8.15 -21.58
N LEU A 197 15.05 7.57 -21.81
CA LEU A 197 14.69 7.05 -23.13
C LEU A 197 14.66 8.20 -24.15
N PRO A 198 15.41 8.11 -25.27
CA PRO A 198 15.32 9.07 -26.34
C PRO A 198 13.95 8.89 -27.03
N GLY A 199 12.98 9.71 -26.62
CA GLY A 199 11.59 9.51 -27.06
C GLY A 199 10.67 10.73 -27.10
N LEU A 200 11.02 11.84 -26.45
CA LEU A 200 10.24 13.10 -26.53
C LEU A 200 11.07 14.34 -26.11
N SER A 201 12.40 14.24 -26.07
CA SER A 201 13.30 15.34 -25.68
C SER A 201 13.53 16.38 -26.79
N HIS A 202 12.75 16.33 -27.88
CA HIS A 202 12.76 17.35 -28.93
C HIS A 202 11.61 18.35 -28.81
N ASP A 203 10.98 18.49 -27.64
CA ASP A 203 10.27 19.71 -27.27
C ASP A 203 10.70 20.13 -25.86
N PRO A 204 11.81 20.88 -25.73
CA PRO A 204 12.37 21.30 -24.44
C PRO A 204 11.51 22.29 -23.65
N GLU A 205 10.29 22.62 -24.10
CA GLU A 205 9.38 23.53 -23.41
C GLU A 205 8.46 22.84 -22.38
N GLU A 206 8.14 21.54 -22.49
CA GLU A 206 7.12 20.91 -21.62
C GLU A 206 7.63 20.40 -20.25
N LEU A 207 8.95 20.36 -20.02
CA LEU A 207 9.52 19.82 -18.76
C LEU A 207 9.98 20.91 -17.76
N LYS A 208 9.84 22.19 -18.13
CA LYS A 208 10.40 23.31 -17.36
C LYS A 208 9.38 24.18 -16.61
N GLU A 209 8.08 23.91 -16.76
CA GLU A 209 7.01 24.63 -16.05
C GLU A 209 6.25 23.77 -15.03
#